data_AF-A0A1J0MRN9-F1
#
_entry.id   AF-A0A1J0MRN9-F1
#
_cell.length_a   1.000
_cell.length_b   1.000
_cell.length_c   1.000
_cell.angle_alpha   90.00
_cell.angle_beta   90.00
_cell.angle_gamma   90.00
#
_symmetry.space_group_name_H-M   'P 1'
#
loop_
_entity.id
_entity.type
_entity.pdbx_description
1 polymer ?
#
loop_
_entity_poly.entity_id
_entity_poly.type
_entity_poly.pdbx_seq_one_letter_code
_entity_poly.pdbx_strand_id
1 'polypeptide(L)'
;MLLIFLLLISLSLLLLILYYTLSYSTMTLSNQLSPFECGFQPFSTMRRPFSLRYFILVVLFLIFDIETIILLPWALNSFQTSILGTYPLFFCFLSLLFVGLLYEWTNGLLDWMNL
;
A
#
# COMPACT_ATOMS: atom_id res chain seq x y z
N MET A 1 10.88 -1.19 25.56
CA MET A 1 10.54 -0.88 24.16
C MET A 1 11.77 -0.50 23.33
N LEU A 2 12.54 0.53 23.73
CA LEU A 2 13.78 0.94 23.03
C LEU A 2 14.81 -0.20 22.87
N LEU A 3 15.04 -0.98 23.93
CA LEU A 3 15.99 -2.10 23.90
C LEU A 3 15.58 -3.22 22.93
N ILE A 4 14.27 -3.49 22.81
CA ILE A 4 13.74 -4.48 21.86
C ILE A 4 13.95 -3.98 20.43
N PHE A 5 13.71 -2.70 20.18
CA PHE A 5 13.93 -2.08 18.87
C PHE A 5 15.41 -2.11 18.45
N LEU A 6 16.33 -1.81 19.38
CA LEU A 6 17.77 -1.89 19.15
C LEU A 6 18.22 -3.33 18.85
N LEU A 7 17.65 -4.32 19.52
CA LEU A 7 17.96 -5.73 19.30
C LEU A 7 17.48 -6.23 17.93
N LEU A 8 16.32 -5.78 17.47
CA LEU A 8 15.81 -6.12 16.14
C LEU A 8 16.68 -5.53 15.02
N ILE A 9 17.11 -4.27 15.18
CA ILE A 9 18.00 -3.62 14.21
C ILE A 9 19.36 -4.32 14.18
N SER A 10 19.95 -4.61 15.34
CA SER A 10 21.25 -5.27 15.39
C SER A 10 21.23 -6.67 14.77
N LEU A 11 20.13 -7.42 14.97
CA LEU A 11 19.93 -8.73 14.35
C LEU A 11 19.82 -8.63 12.82
N SER A 12 19.08 -7.64 12.30
CA SER A 12 18.96 -7.42 10.85
C SER A 12 20.30 -7.08 10.19
N LEU A 13 21.12 -6.24 10.85
CA LEU A 13 22.44 -5.88 10.37
C LEU A 13 23.40 -7.06 10.42
N LEU A 14 23.34 -7.88 11.48
CA LEU A 14 24.16 -9.07 11.61
C LEU A 14 23.86 -10.08 10.49
N LEU A 15 22.58 -10.30 10.16
CA LEU A 15 22.19 -11.17 9.03
C LEU A 15 22.69 -10.63 7.69
N LEU A 16 22.63 -9.31 7.48
CA LEU A 16 23.15 -8.67 6.27
C LEU A 16 24.67 -8.86 6.14
N ILE A 17 25.41 -8.67 7.24
CA ILE A 17 26.88 -8.88 7.28
C ILE A 17 27.21 -10.34 6.97
N LEU A 18 26.51 -11.28 7.61
CA LEU A 18 26.69 -12.71 7.34
C LEU A 18 26.40 -13.07 5.88
N TYR A 19 25.36 -12.48 5.27
CA TYR A 19 25.07 -12.68 3.86
C TYR A 19 26.24 -12.23 3.00
N TYR A 20 26.75 -11.01 3.19
CA TYR A 20 27.86 -10.51 2.37
C TYR A 20 29.16 -11.29 2.57
N THR A 21 29.48 -11.74 3.78
CA THR A 21 30.73 -12.49 4.06
C THR A 21 30.67 -13.93 3.55
N LEU A 22 29.51 -14.59 3.62
CA LEU A 22 29.33 -15.96 3.14
C LEU A 22 28.98 -16.03 1.65
N SER A 23 28.43 -14.96 1.06
CA SER A 23 28.02 -14.96 -0.34
C SER A 23 29.24 -15.07 -1.26
N TYR A 24 29.33 -16.19 -1.98
CA TYR A 24 30.25 -16.33 -3.10
C TYR A 24 29.66 -15.59 -4.31
N SER A 25 30.05 -14.33 -4.48
CA SER A 25 29.52 -13.51 -5.57
C SER A 25 30.46 -13.50 -6.78
N THR A 26 30.06 -14.17 -7.85
CA THR A 26 30.72 -14.09 -9.17
C THR A 26 30.27 -12.79 -9.88
N MET A 27 30.52 -11.65 -9.25
CA MET A 27 30.03 -10.33 -9.71
C MET A 27 30.61 -9.85 -11.05
N THR A 28 31.49 -10.62 -11.68
CA THR A 28 32.23 -10.22 -12.88
C THR A 28 31.56 -10.63 -14.19
N LEU A 29 30.53 -11.48 -14.16
CA LEU A 29 29.84 -11.93 -15.37
C LEU A 29 28.78 -10.89 -15.78
N SER A 30 29.04 -10.15 -16.86
CA SER A 30 28.12 -9.14 -17.43
C SER A 30 26.70 -9.66 -17.67
N ASN A 31 26.57 -10.94 -18.02
CA ASN A 31 25.27 -11.59 -18.26
C ASN A 31 24.44 -11.79 -16.97
N GLN A 32 25.08 -11.82 -15.78
CA GLN A 32 24.37 -11.85 -14.49
C GLN A 32 23.89 -10.45 -14.08
N LEU A 33 24.48 -9.39 -14.63
CA LEU A 33 24.14 -8.00 -14.34
C LEU A 33 23.13 -7.41 -15.33
N SER A 34 22.86 -8.10 -16.45
CA SER A 34 21.83 -7.72 -17.43
C SER A 34 20.43 -8.17 -17.00
N PRO A 35 19.37 -7.42 -17.35
CA PRO A 35 17.99 -7.82 -17.06
C PRO A 35 17.65 -9.15 -17.73
N PHE A 36 16.93 -10.02 -17.00
CA PHE A 36 16.49 -11.31 -17.52
C PHE A 36 15.29 -11.12 -18.47
N GLU A 37 15.52 -11.30 -19.78
CA GLU A 37 14.47 -11.37 -20.81
C GLU A 37 14.48 -12.73 -21.51
N CYS A 38 14.33 -13.82 -20.75
CA CYS A 38 14.28 -15.19 -21.29
C CYS A 38 15.46 -15.56 -22.22
N GLY A 39 16.65 -14.98 -21.98
CA GLY A 39 17.86 -15.20 -22.78
C GLY A 39 18.05 -14.26 -23.97
N PHE A 40 17.14 -13.30 -24.18
CA PHE A 40 17.26 -12.27 -25.21
C PHE A 40 17.84 -10.97 -24.67
N GLN A 41 18.38 -10.14 -25.57
CA GLN A 41 18.76 -8.77 -25.24
C GLN A 41 17.51 -7.90 -25.12
N PRO A 42 17.49 -6.94 -24.17
CA PRO A 42 16.33 -6.09 -23.96
C PRO A 42 15.95 -5.31 -25.22
N PHE A 43 14.74 -5.55 -25.73
CA PHE A 43 14.25 -4.92 -26.96
C PHE A 43 13.87 -3.44 -26.78
N SER A 44 13.62 -3.00 -25.55
CA SER A 44 13.18 -1.63 -25.24
C SER A 44 13.52 -1.25 -23.81
N THR A 45 13.50 0.05 -23.51
CA THR A 45 13.63 0.52 -22.12
C THR A 45 12.48 -0.02 -21.27
N MET A 46 12.79 -0.53 -20.07
CA MET A 46 11.81 -1.05 -19.10
C MET A 46 10.72 -0.04 -18.68
N ARG A 47 10.91 1.25 -18.96
CA ARG A 47 9.92 2.29 -18.64
C ARG A 47 8.82 2.32 -19.69
N ARG A 48 7.80 1.49 -19.47
CA ARG A 48 6.54 1.57 -20.20
C ARG A 48 5.61 2.59 -19.52
N PRO A 49 4.77 3.30 -20.28
CA PRO A 49 3.75 4.15 -19.69
C PRO A 49 2.87 3.30 -18.76
N PHE A 50 2.72 3.78 -17.53
CA PHE A 50 1.92 3.11 -16.52
C PHE A 50 0.43 3.25 -16.86
N SER A 51 -0.36 2.21 -16.60
CA SER A 51 -1.80 2.28 -16.87
C SER A 51 -2.47 3.21 -15.85
N LEU A 52 -3.26 4.17 -16.34
CA LEU A 52 -4.01 5.13 -15.52
C LEU A 52 -5.02 4.44 -14.57
N ARG A 53 -5.34 3.17 -14.81
CA ARG A 53 -6.28 2.38 -13.99
C ARG A 53 -5.79 2.18 -12.56
N TYR A 54 -4.53 1.77 -12.40
CA TYR A 54 -3.95 1.62 -11.08
C TYR A 54 -3.80 2.96 -10.36
N PHE A 55 -3.62 4.05 -11.11
CA PHE A 55 -3.55 5.38 -10.52
C PHE A 55 -4.87 5.77 -9.84
N ILE A 56 -6.01 5.50 -10.50
CA ILE A 56 -7.35 5.78 -9.92
C ILE A 56 -7.57 4.98 -8.63
N LEU A 57 -7.20 3.70 -8.62
CA LEU A 57 -7.31 2.86 -7.41
C LEU A 57 -6.47 3.40 -6.25
N VAL A 58 -5.26 3.91 -6.52
CA VAL A 58 -4.38 4.51 -5.49
C VAL A 58 -4.99 5.80 -4.93
N VAL A 59 -5.57 6.64 -5.79
CA VAL A 59 -6.23 7.88 -5.35
C VAL A 59 -7.45 7.57 -4.49
N LEU A 60 -8.29 6.61 -4.92
CA LEU A 60 -9.46 6.17 -4.16
C LEU A 60 -9.05 5.59 -2.80
N PHE A 61 -8.04 4.73 -2.77
CA PHE A 61 -7.50 4.19 -1.52
C PHE A 61 -7.02 5.28 -0.56
N LEU A 62 -6.35 6.32 -1.09
CA LEU A 62 -5.86 7.44 -0.28
C LEU A 62 -7.02 8.24 0.34
N ILE A 63 -8.09 8.50 -0.43
CA ILE A 63 -9.28 9.21 0.08
C ILE A 63 -9.92 8.39 1.20
N PHE A 64 -10.13 7.09 0.98
CA PHE A 64 -10.71 6.20 1.97
C PHE A 64 -9.85 6.10 3.24
N ASP A 65 -8.53 6.07 3.11
CA ASP A 65 -7.62 6.05 4.26
C ASP A 65 -7.78 7.31 5.14
N ILE A 66 -7.87 8.50 4.51
CA ILE A 66 -8.15 9.76 5.23
C ILE A 66 -9.50 9.71 5.95
N GLU A 67 -10.53 9.15 5.31
CA GLU A 67 -11.85 9.03 5.91
C GLU A 67 -11.85 8.08 7.13
N THR A 68 -11.09 6.99 7.08
CA THR A 68 -10.94 6.10 8.24
C THR A 68 -10.19 6.75 9.39
N ILE A 69 -9.19 7.60 9.11
CA ILE A 69 -8.50 8.39 10.14
C ILE A 69 -9.49 9.34 10.85
N ILE A 70 -10.43 9.92 10.11
CA ILE A 70 -11.49 10.78 10.69
C ILE A 70 -12.49 9.95 11.53
N LEU A 71 -12.73 8.70 11.16
CA LEU A 71 -13.65 7.81 11.89
C LEU A 71 -13.06 7.30 13.22
N LEU A 72 -11.74 7.12 13.29
CA LEU A 72 -11.06 6.52 14.44
C LEU A 72 -11.30 7.23 15.79
N PRO A 73 -11.23 8.58 15.90
CA PRO A 73 -11.55 9.29 17.14
C PRO A 73 -12.98 9.07 17.64
N TRP A 74 -13.95 8.94 16.74
CA TRP A 74 -15.33 8.63 17.11
C TRP A 74 -15.43 7.21 17.69
N ALA A 75 -14.78 6.22 17.05
CA ALA A 75 -14.78 4.84 17.53
C ALA A 75 -14.19 4.72 18.94
N LEU A 76 -13.07 5.42 19.20
CA LEU A 76 -12.39 5.42 20.50
C LEU A 76 -13.21 6.08 21.62
N ASN A 77 -13.95 7.15 21.31
CA ASN A 77 -14.70 7.93 22.30
C ASN A 77 -16.21 7.62 22.35
N SER A 78 -16.66 6.63 21.58
CA SER A 78 -18.08 6.29 21.40
C SER A 78 -18.84 6.02 22.70
N PHE A 79 -18.16 5.44 23.71
CA PHE A 79 -18.75 5.14 25.03
C PHE A 79 -18.90 6.34 25.96
N GLN A 80 -18.18 7.45 25.73
CA GLN A 80 -18.17 8.63 26.61
C GLN A 80 -19.05 9.77 26.08
N THR A 81 -19.51 9.67 24.84
CA THR A 81 -20.29 10.72 24.18
C THR A 81 -21.79 10.46 24.25
N SER A 82 -22.59 11.53 24.19
CA SER A 82 -24.05 11.41 24.23
C SER A 82 -24.59 10.70 22.98
N ILE A 83 -25.42 9.67 23.20
CA ILE A 83 -26.03 8.88 22.11
C ILE A 83 -26.76 9.80 21.11
N LEU A 84 -27.47 10.81 21.62
CA LEU A 84 -28.31 11.69 20.79
C LEU A 84 -27.50 12.69 19.95
N GLY A 85 -26.23 12.95 20.29
CA GLY A 85 -25.41 13.94 19.59
C GLY A 85 -24.49 13.34 18.53
N THR A 86 -23.69 12.34 18.90
CA THR A 86 -22.58 11.87 18.06
C THR A 86 -22.94 10.71 17.12
N TYR A 87 -23.93 9.90 17.47
CA TYR A 87 -24.39 8.78 16.64
C TYR A 87 -25.09 9.21 15.34
N PRO A 88 -25.98 10.23 15.29
CA PRO A 88 -26.58 10.62 14.02
C PRO A 88 -25.54 11.15 13.02
N LEU A 89 -24.54 11.89 13.52
CA LEU A 89 -23.41 12.36 12.70
C LEU A 89 -22.58 11.20 12.17
N PHE A 90 -22.31 10.19 12.99
CA PHE A 90 -21.61 8.97 12.57
C PHE A 90 -22.36 8.19 11.49
N PHE A 91 -23.67 7.95 11.68
CA PHE A 91 -24.47 7.26 10.67
C PHE A 91 -24.60 8.08 9.39
N CYS A 92 -24.69 9.41 9.48
CA CYS A 92 -24.64 10.29 8.31
C CYS A 92 -23.30 10.13 7.57
N PHE A 93 -22.18 10.13 8.29
CA PHE A 93 -20.84 9.96 7.71
C PHE A 93 -20.69 8.59 7.03
N LEU A 94 -21.10 7.49 7.70
CA LEU A 94 -21.11 6.15 7.11
C LEU A 94 -21.99 6.07 5.85
N SER A 95 -23.15 6.71 5.86
CA SER A 95 -24.03 6.72 4.68
C SER A 95 -23.38 7.42 3.49
N LEU A 96 -22.62 8.50 3.74
CA LEU A 96 -21.88 9.22 2.70
C LEU A 96 -20.79 8.33 2.10
N LEU A 97 -20.01 7.64 2.94
CA LEU A 97 -19.00 6.66 2.49
C LEU A 97 -19.63 5.57 1.62
N PHE A 98 -20.75 5.02 2.07
CA PHE A 98 -21.44 3.95 1.36
C PHE A 98 -21.96 4.42 -0.01
N VAL A 99 -22.56 5.62 -0.08
CA VAL A 99 -23.05 6.21 -1.34
C VAL A 99 -21.89 6.55 -2.27
N GLY A 100 -20.78 7.08 -1.77
CA GLY A 100 -19.57 7.36 -2.56
C GLY A 100 -19.01 6.10 -3.21
N LEU A 101 -18.88 5.02 -2.42
CA LEU A 101 -18.40 3.73 -2.92
C LEU A 101 -19.35 3.12 -3.95
N LEU A 102 -20.67 3.22 -3.73
CA LEU A 102 -21.65 2.77 -4.73
C LEU A 102 -21.52 3.54 -6.04
N TYR A 103 -21.35 4.87 -5.98
CA TYR A 103 -21.16 5.70 -7.16
C TYR A 103 -19.90 5.27 -7.95
N GLU A 104 -18.78 5.08 -7.27
CA GLU A 104 -17.53 4.64 -7.90
C GLU A 104 -17.66 3.25 -8.53
N TRP A 105 -18.39 2.35 -7.87
CA TRP A 105 -18.66 1.01 -8.40
C TRP A 105 -19.53 1.06 -9.65
N THR A 106 -20.60 1.86 -9.65
CA THR A 106 -21.46 2.01 -10.84
C THR A 106 -20.72 2.60 -12.04
N ASN A 107 -19.67 3.39 -11.81
CA ASN A 107 -18.82 3.95 -12.86
C ASN A 107 -17.75 2.97 -13.39
N GLY A 108 -17.68 1.74 -12.86
CA GLY A 108 -16.72 0.72 -13.31
C GLY A 108 -15.26 1.05 -12.98
N LEU A 109 -15.00 2.02 -12.11
CA LEU A 109 -13.63 2.40 -11.70
C LEU A 109 -12.94 1.28 -10.90
N LEU A 110 -13.74 0.39 -10.32
CA LEU A 110 -13.31 -0.78 -9.55
C LEU A 110 -13.23 -2.07 -10.39
N ASP A 111 -13.60 -2.04 -11.68
CA ASP A 111 -13.58 -3.24 -12.53
C ASP A 111 -12.19 -3.43 -13.17
N TRP A 112 -11.58 -4.58 -12.89
CA TRP A 112 -10.22 -4.89 -13.32
C TRP A 112 -10.17 -5.45 -14.75
N MET A 113 -11.28 -6.02 -15.24
CA MET A 113 -11.29 -6.95 -16.38
C MET A 113 -11.96 -6.40 -17.65
N ASN A 114 -12.63 -5.24 -17.60
CA ASN A 114 -13.56 -4.83 -18.66
C ASN A 114 -13.28 -3.46 -19.32
N LEU A 115 -12.01 -3.05 -19.41
CA LEU A 115 -11.59 -1.92 -20.23
C LEU A 115 -10.25 -2.22 -20.91
#